data_AF-A0A7L0J4H6-F1
#
_entry.id   AF-A0A7L0J4H6-F1
#
_cell.length_a   1.000
_cell.length_b   1.000
_cell.length_c   1.000
_cell.angle_alpha   90.00
_cell.angle_beta   90.00
_cell.angle_gamma   90.00
#
_symmetry.space_group_name_H-M   'P 1'
#
loop_
_entity.id
_entity.type
_entity.pdbx_description
1 polymer ?
#
loop_
_entity_poly.entity_id
_entity_poly.type
_entity_poly.pdbx_seq_one_letter_code
_entity_poly.pdbx_strand_id
1 'polypeptide(L)'
;VLLLLGCRGPGAAGQRRKEMVLSEKVNQLMEWASKRSVIRMNGDKFRRLVKAPPRNYSVIVMFTALQPHRQCVVCKQADEEYQILANSWRYSSAFTNKIFFAMVDFDEGSDVFQMLNMNSAPTFINFPAKGKPKRGDTYELQVRGFAAEQLARWVADRTDVHIRVIRPPNYAGPLMLGLLLAVIGGLVYLRGSNLDFLYNKTGWAFAALCFVLAMTSGQMWNHIRGPPYAHKNPHTGQVNYIHGSSQAQFVAETHIVLLFNGGVTLGMVLLHEAATSEMDVGKRKIMCIAGIGLVVLFFSWLLSVFRSKYHGYPYRY
;
A
#
# COMPACT_ATOMS: atom_id res chain seq x y z
N VAL A 1 45.42 41.05 53.67
CA VAL A 1 44.79 39.71 53.60
C VAL A 1 43.33 39.93 53.26
N LEU A 2 42.68 39.45 52.20
CA LEU A 2 43.03 38.87 50.90
C LEU A 2 41.66 38.85 50.18
N LEU A 3 41.56 39.25 48.90
CA LEU A 3 40.31 39.28 48.14
C LEU A 3 39.61 37.90 48.13
N LEU A 4 38.37 37.83 48.61
CA LEU A 4 37.44 36.72 48.35
C LEU A 4 36.76 36.94 46.98
N LEU A 5 37.56 36.83 45.91
CA LEU A 5 37.04 36.59 44.56
C LEU A 5 36.64 35.11 44.49
N GLY A 6 35.36 34.85 44.75
CA GLY A 6 34.77 33.54 44.62
C GLY A 6 34.98 32.96 43.22
N CYS A 7 35.73 31.88 43.16
CA CYS A 7 35.89 31.02 41.99
C CYS A 7 34.52 30.52 41.52
N ARG A 8 33.91 31.20 40.54
CA ARG A 8 32.83 30.64 39.71
C ARG A 8 33.46 29.55 38.85
N GLY A 9 33.28 28.30 39.26
CA GLY A 9 33.88 27.15 38.59
C GLY A 9 33.51 27.05 37.10
N PRO A 10 34.40 26.53 36.25
CA PRO A 10 34.22 26.43 34.79
C PRO A 10 33.06 25.53 34.32
N GLY A 11 32.35 24.85 35.22
CA GLY A 11 31.20 23.98 34.90
C GLY A 11 29.89 24.71 34.57
N ALA A 12 29.63 25.88 35.16
CA ALA A 12 28.33 26.56 35.03
C ALA A 12 28.08 27.16 33.64
N ALA A 13 29.14 27.65 32.97
CA ALA A 13 29.04 28.19 31.61
C ALA A 13 28.81 27.09 30.56
N GLY A 14 29.47 25.94 30.72
CA GLY A 14 29.31 24.78 29.83
C GLY A 14 27.92 24.14 29.93
N GLN A 15 27.33 24.11 31.13
CA GLN A 15 25.99 23.57 31.35
C GLN A 15 24.89 24.48 30.77
N ARG A 16 24.99 25.80 30.98
CA ARG A 16 24.10 26.78 30.34
C ARG A 16 24.16 26.72 28.81
N ARG A 17 25.36 26.53 28.23
CA ARG A 17 25.52 26.38 26.77
C ARG A 17 24.82 25.12 26.24
N LYS A 18 24.89 23.99 26.96
CA LYS A 18 24.18 22.76 26.60
C LYS A 18 22.67 22.93 26.67
N GLU A 19 22.17 23.62 27.69
CA GLU A 19 20.74 23.91 27.84
C GLU A 19 20.21 24.82 26.74
N MET A 20 20.97 25.86 26.35
CA MET A 20 20.62 26.73 25.21
C MET A 20 20.59 25.95 23.88
N VAL A 21 21.58 25.09 23.63
CA VAL A 21 21.59 24.26 22.41
C VAL A 21 20.43 23.27 22.40
N LEU A 22 20.07 22.71 23.57
CA LEU A 22 18.94 21.81 23.71
C LEU A 22 17.62 22.51 23.39
N SER A 23 17.37 23.69 23.98
CA SER A 23 16.15 24.45 23.75
C SER A 23 16.03 24.89 22.29
N GLU A 24 17.13 25.29 21.66
CA GLU A 24 17.16 25.63 20.23
C GLU A 24 16.75 24.43 19.36
N LYS A 25 17.29 23.23 19.63
CA LYS A 25 16.90 22.00 18.90
C LYS A 25 15.42 21.67 19.10
N VAL A 26 14.91 21.77 20.32
CA VAL A 26 13.51 21.48 20.63
C VAL A 26 12.59 22.48 19.92
N ASN A 27 12.92 23.77 19.96
CA ASN A 27 12.15 24.81 19.29
C ASN A 27 12.12 24.59 17.77
N GLN A 28 13.26 24.24 17.15
CA GLN A 28 13.32 23.89 15.73
C GLN A 28 12.43 22.69 15.39
N LEU A 29 12.48 21.63 16.21
CA LEU A 29 11.63 20.45 16.01
C LEU A 29 10.16 20.77 16.18
N MET A 30 9.79 21.60 17.15
CA MET A 30 8.41 22.05 17.37
C MET A 30 7.90 22.91 16.20
N GLU A 31 8.73 23.79 15.66
CA GLU A 31 8.39 24.60 14.47
C GLU A 31 8.17 23.72 13.23
N TRP A 32 8.98 22.68 13.06
CA TRP A 32 8.79 21.75 11.94
C TRP A 32 7.59 20.83 12.15
N ALA A 33 7.41 20.35 13.38
CA ALA A 33 6.25 19.54 13.77
C ALA A 33 4.93 20.30 13.64
N SER A 34 4.95 21.64 13.76
CA SER A 34 3.79 22.51 13.55
C SER A 34 3.48 22.73 12.05
N LYS A 35 4.46 22.58 11.16
CA LYS A 35 4.25 22.64 9.70
C LYS A 35 3.87 21.28 9.10
N ARG A 36 4.48 20.19 9.58
CA ARG A 36 4.25 18.82 9.10
C ARG A 36 4.25 17.84 10.26
N SER A 37 3.36 16.85 10.24
CA SER A 37 3.30 15.81 11.28
C SER A 37 4.52 14.88 11.26
N VAL A 38 5.04 14.57 10.07
CA VAL A 38 6.28 13.81 9.89
C VAL A 38 7.38 14.72 9.35
N ILE A 39 8.50 14.78 10.08
CA ILE A 39 9.65 15.61 9.72
C ILE A 39 10.55 14.84 8.75
N ARG A 40 10.71 15.34 7.52
CA ARG A 40 11.70 14.82 6.56
C ARG A 40 13.12 15.22 6.95
N MET A 41 13.98 14.23 7.13
CA MET A 41 15.37 14.39 7.53
C MET A 41 16.31 13.87 6.44
N ASN A 42 17.35 14.66 6.15
CA ASN A 42 18.54 14.21 5.41
C ASN A 42 19.61 13.71 6.40
N GLY A 43 20.74 13.24 5.90
CA GLY A 43 21.85 12.75 6.73
C GLY A 43 22.34 13.76 7.78
N ASP A 44 22.43 15.04 7.42
CA ASP A 44 22.90 16.10 8.33
C ASP A 44 21.90 16.44 9.43
N LYS A 45 20.61 16.57 9.09
CA LYS A 45 19.53 16.79 10.07
C LYS A 45 19.44 15.61 11.03
N PHE A 46 19.57 14.38 10.52
CA PHE A 46 19.59 13.18 11.34
C PHE A 46 20.76 13.19 12.33
N ARG A 47 21.98 13.49 11.87
CA ARG A 47 23.15 13.62 12.75
C ARG A 47 22.96 14.69 13.82
N ARG A 48 22.46 15.88 13.45
CA ARG A 48 22.32 17.03 14.36
C ARG A 48 21.21 16.85 15.40
N LEU A 49 20.04 16.35 14.98
CA LEU A 49 18.83 16.32 15.80
C LEU A 49 18.61 14.94 16.46
N VAL A 50 18.90 13.85 15.74
CA VAL A 50 18.66 12.50 16.25
C VAL A 50 19.90 11.93 16.92
N LYS A 51 21.10 12.08 16.35
CA LYS A 51 22.32 11.43 16.87
C LYS A 51 23.11 12.27 17.88
N ALA A 52 23.24 13.58 17.66
CA ALA A 52 24.08 14.44 18.48
C ALA A 52 23.42 14.81 19.83
N PRO A 53 24.12 14.66 20.96
CA PRO A 53 23.66 15.20 22.25
C PRO A 53 23.67 16.74 22.23
N PRO A 54 23.00 17.42 23.18
CA PRO A 54 22.06 16.92 24.18
C PRO A 54 20.65 16.64 23.60
N ARG A 55 19.90 15.72 24.20
CA ARG A 55 18.49 15.41 23.87
C ARG A 55 17.66 15.15 25.13
N ASN A 56 16.43 15.64 25.15
CA ASN A 56 15.42 15.37 26.17
C ASN A 56 14.11 14.82 25.56
N TYR A 57 14.15 14.47 24.27
CA TYR A 57 13.04 13.96 23.48
C TYR A 57 13.44 12.63 22.82
N SER A 58 12.44 11.80 22.58
CA SER A 58 12.54 10.60 21.76
C SER A 58 12.13 10.93 20.33
N VAL A 59 12.83 10.36 19.36
CA VAL A 59 12.50 10.52 17.94
C VAL A 59 12.20 9.15 17.36
N ILE A 60 10.99 9.00 16.83
CA ILE A 60 10.61 7.81 16.08
C ILE A 60 10.94 8.10 14.62
N VAL A 61 11.76 7.25 14.01
CA VAL A 61 12.26 7.45 12.66
C VAL A 61 11.80 6.31 11.79
N MET A 62 11.11 6.63 10.70
CA MET A 62 10.84 5.70 9.61
C MET A 62 11.94 5.83 8.55
N PHE A 63 12.66 4.74 8.32
CA PHE A 63 13.59 4.59 7.20
C PHE A 63 12.82 4.03 6.02
N THR A 64 12.78 4.75 4.91
CA THR A 64 11.94 4.42 3.76
C THR A 64 12.66 4.65 2.43
N ALA A 65 12.03 4.22 1.34
CA ALA A 65 12.48 4.46 -0.03
C ALA A 65 11.25 4.74 -0.90
N LEU A 66 10.77 5.98 -0.85
CA LEU A 66 9.53 6.42 -1.51
C LEU A 66 9.74 6.88 -2.95
N GLN A 67 10.99 7.02 -3.40
CA GLN A 67 11.26 7.52 -4.74
C GLN A 67 10.72 6.56 -5.81
N PRO A 68 10.00 7.04 -6.85
CA PRO A 68 9.28 6.18 -7.79
C PRO A 68 10.15 5.14 -8.52
N HIS A 69 11.43 5.46 -8.73
CA HIS A 69 12.38 4.56 -9.39
C HIS A 69 12.71 3.30 -8.56
N ARG A 70 12.47 3.32 -7.23
CA ARG A 70 12.69 2.17 -6.33
C ARG A 70 11.53 1.19 -6.32
N GLN A 71 10.35 1.60 -6.79
CA GLN A 71 9.13 0.77 -6.86
C GLN A 71 8.75 0.04 -5.56
N CYS A 72 9.07 0.61 -4.38
CA CYS A 72 8.78 -0.01 -3.09
C CYS A 72 7.31 0.17 -2.68
N VAL A 73 6.46 -0.81 -2.98
CA VAL A 73 5.02 -0.80 -2.64
C VAL A 73 4.80 -0.80 -1.12
N VAL A 74 5.57 -1.61 -0.38
CA VAL A 74 5.45 -1.72 1.09
C VAL A 74 5.82 -0.40 1.76
N CYS A 75 6.83 0.31 1.24
CA CYS A 75 7.26 1.62 1.75
C CYS A 75 6.13 2.65 1.65
N LYS A 76 5.38 2.65 0.53
CA LYS A 76 4.25 3.56 0.32
C LYS A 76 3.11 3.28 1.31
N GLN A 77 2.73 2.02 1.46
CA GLN A 77 1.67 1.64 2.41
C GLN A 77 2.06 1.92 3.86
N ALA A 78 3.32 1.67 4.22
CA ALA A 78 3.85 1.97 5.55
C ALA A 78 3.91 3.48 5.82
N ASP A 79 4.25 4.31 4.82
CA ASP A 79 4.23 5.77 4.93
C ASP A 79 2.81 6.30 5.19
N GLU A 80 1.79 5.76 4.50
CA GLU A 80 0.39 6.14 4.71
C GLU A 80 -0.05 5.89 6.16
N GLU A 81 0.22 4.69 6.71
CA GLU A 81 -0.10 4.36 8.11
C GLU A 81 0.73 5.18 9.11
N TYR A 82 2.00 5.45 8.81
CA TYR A 82 2.88 6.26 9.65
C TYR A 82 2.43 7.73 9.70
N GLN A 83 1.96 8.28 8.57
CA GLN A 83 1.37 9.62 8.53
C GLN A 83 0.08 9.69 9.35
N ILE A 84 -0.78 8.66 9.31
CA ILE A 84 -1.99 8.60 10.14
C ILE A 84 -1.61 8.64 11.64
N LEU A 85 -0.61 7.85 12.05
CA LEU A 85 -0.09 7.87 13.42
C LEU A 85 0.42 9.25 13.83
N ALA A 86 1.27 9.86 13.00
CA ALA A 86 1.87 11.16 13.30
C ALA A 86 0.84 12.30 13.34
N ASN A 87 -0.15 12.27 12.43
CA ASN A 87 -1.28 13.20 12.46
C ASN A 87 -2.13 13.01 13.71
N SER A 88 -2.40 11.77 14.09
CA SER A 88 -3.14 11.45 15.32
C SER A 88 -2.45 11.97 16.57
N TRP A 89 -1.11 11.89 16.61
CA TRP A 89 -0.32 12.48 17.69
C TRP A 89 -0.41 14.01 17.71
N ARG A 90 -0.27 14.65 16.55
CA ARG A 90 -0.35 16.11 16.42
C ARG A 90 -1.68 16.67 16.92
N TYR A 91 -2.80 15.99 16.64
CA TYR A 91 -4.14 16.41 17.08
C TYR A 91 -4.53 15.84 18.45
N SER A 92 -3.65 15.10 19.11
CA SER A 92 -3.93 14.54 20.43
C SER A 92 -3.91 15.63 21.51
N SER A 93 -4.84 15.55 22.47
CA SER A 93 -4.79 16.36 23.69
C SER A 93 -3.58 16.05 24.57
N ALA A 94 -2.95 14.88 24.40
CA ALA A 94 -1.74 14.46 25.10
C ALA A 94 -0.45 14.92 24.41
N PHE A 95 -0.53 15.78 23.38
CA PHE A 95 0.64 16.22 22.62
C PHE A 95 1.69 16.90 23.51
N THR A 96 2.93 16.42 23.42
CA THR A 96 4.08 16.96 24.16
C THR A 96 5.30 17.13 23.27
N ASN A 97 6.24 17.99 23.68
CA ASN A 97 7.53 18.18 23.03
C ASN A 97 8.56 17.07 23.33
N LYS A 98 8.10 15.91 23.82
CA LYS A 98 8.95 14.76 24.18
C LYS A 98 9.05 13.73 23.07
N ILE A 99 8.13 13.72 22.11
CA ILE A 99 8.10 12.74 21.02
C ILE A 99 7.94 13.45 19.68
N PHE A 100 8.84 13.13 18.77
CA PHE A 100 8.81 13.63 17.40
C PHE A 100 8.82 12.48 16.40
N PHE A 101 8.05 12.62 15.33
CA PHE A 101 8.00 11.69 14.22
C PHE A 101 8.83 12.22 13.06
N ALA A 102 9.74 11.41 12.57
CA ALA A 102 10.61 11.73 11.46
C ALA A 102 10.66 10.60 10.43
N MET A 103 11.09 10.95 9.22
CA MET A 103 11.37 10.00 8.15
C MET A 103 12.70 10.34 7.48
N VAL A 104 13.43 9.31 7.07
CA VAL A 104 14.65 9.41 6.28
C VAL A 104 14.46 8.55 5.03
N ASP A 105 14.50 9.18 3.87
CA ASP A 105 14.47 8.47 2.59
C ASP A 105 15.88 8.01 2.21
N PHE A 106 16.00 6.82 1.62
CA PHE A 106 17.27 6.26 1.17
C PHE A 106 18.01 7.18 0.20
N ASP A 107 17.32 7.84 -0.72
CA ASP A 107 17.96 8.69 -1.71
C ASP A 107 18.38 10.06 -1.12
N GLU A 108 17.76 10.50 -0.03
CA GLU A 108 18.12 11.74 0.70
C GLU A 108 19.17 11.52 1.81
N GLY A 109 19.37 10.28 2.25
CA GLY A 109 20.15 9.94 3.45
C GLY A 109 20.82 8.56 3.40
N SER A 110 21.35 8.18 2.24
CA SER A 110 22.02 6.88 2.02
C SER A 110 23.17 6.62 3.01
N ASP A 111 23.83 7.69 3.46
CA ASP A 111 24.87 7.69 4.50
C ASP A 111 24.34 7.22 5.86
N VAL A 112 23.09 7.54 6.21
CA VAL A 112 22.44 7.07 7.45
C VAL A 112 22.11 5.58 7.38
N PHE A 113 21.68 5.10 6.21
CA PHE A 113 21.42 3.68 6.00
C PHE A 113 22.69 2.85 6.14
N GLN A 114 23.80 3.32 5.57
CA GLN A 114 25.12 2.71 5.75
C GLN A 114 25.58 2.76 7.22
N MET A 115 25.40 3.90 7.90
CA MET A 115 25.78 4.07 9.31
C MET A 115 25.03 3.10 10.24
N LEU A 116 23.79 2.76 9.92
CA LEU A 116 22.95 1.84 10.70
C LEU A 116 22.99 0.40 10.17
N ASN A 117 23.78 0.13 9.13
CA ASN A 117 23.89 -1.16 8.46
C ASN A 117 22.52 -1.74 8.03
N MET A 118 21.67 -0.88 7.45
CA MET A 118 20.33 -1.25 6.98
C MET A 118 20.35 -1.53 5.48
N ASN A 119 19.96 -2.74 5.11
CA ASN A 119 19.92 -3.19 3.70
C ASN A 119 18.50 -3.25 3.13
N SER A 120 17.48 -2.92 3.94
CA SER A 120 16.07 -3.04 3.58
C SER A 120 15.23 -1.88 4.12
N ALA A 121 14.19 -1.52 3.39
CA ALA A 121 13.17 -0.56 3.78
C ALA A 121 11.75 -1.18 3.59
N PRO A 122 10.74 -0.76 4.36
CA PRO A 122 10.79 0.24 5.44
C PRO A 122 11.21 -0.36 6.79
N THR A 123 11.88 0.43 7.64
CA THR A 123 12.25 0.05 9.02
C THR A 123 11.91 1.19 9.98
N PHE A 124 11.33 0.88 11.15
CA PHE A 124 11.03 1.89 12.18
C PHE A 124 11.95 1.70 13.39
N ILE A 125 12.57 2.79 13.83
CA ILE A 125 13.46 2.79 14.99
C ILE A 125 13.10 3.94 15.93
N ASN A 126 13.00 3.64 17.22
CA ASN A 126 12.90 4.63 18.28
C ASN A 126 14.30 5.04 18.76
N PHE A 127 14.61 6.32 18.70
CA PHE A 127 15.83 6.88 19.26
C PHE A 127 15.49 7.54 20.60
N PRO A 128 15.82 6.91 21.75
CA PRO A 128 15.50 7.47 23.05
C PRO A 128 16.30 8.75 23.35
N ALA A 129 15.76 9.58 24.24
CA ALA A 129 16.41 10.81 24.71
C ALA A 129 17.82 10.56 25.29
N LYS A 130 18.02 9.41 25.95
CA LYS A 130 19.31 9.03 26.56
C LYS A 130 19.76 7.66 26.06
N GLY A 131 21.05 7.56 25.73
CA GLY A 131 21.67 6.31 25.30
C GLY A 131 21.49 5.98 23.82
N LYS A 132 21.88 4.75 23.47
CA LYS A 132 21.70 4.17 22.13
C LYS A 132 20.38 3.39 22.09
N PRO A 133 19.74 3.25 20.92
CA PRO A 133 18.59 2.36 20.74
C PRO A 133 18.92 0.94 21.21
N LYS A 134 18.01 0.33 21.98
CA LYS A 134 18.07 -1.08 22.36
C LYS A 134 17.49 -1.94 21.25
N ARG A 135 17.69 -3.26 21.29
CA ARG A 135 17.11 -4.20 20.31
C ARG A 135 15.60 -4.04 20.18
N GLY A 136 14.92 -3.79 21.29
CA GLY A 136 13.48 -3.55 21.31
C GLY A 136 13.01 -2.24 20.68
N ASP A 137 13.90 -1.26 20.53
CA ASP A 137 13.62 0.02 19.88
C ASP A 137 13.64 -0.10 18.35
N THR A 138 13.92 -1.28 17.78
CA THR A 138 13.67 -1.57 16.38
C THR A 138 12.35 -2.31 16.26
N TYR A 139 11.45 -1.82 15.40
CA TYR A 139 10.16 -2.42 15.20
C TYR A 139 10.24 -3.63 14.26
N GLU A 140 9.72 -4.77 14.71
CA GLU A 140 9.67 -6.01 13.92
C GLU A 140 8.48 -6.01 12.96
N LEU A 141 8.67 -5.33 11.82
CA LEU A 141 7.65 -5.15 10.79
C LEU A 141 7.05 -6.47 10.27
N GLN A 142 7.88 -7.50 10.11
CA GLN A 142 7.50 -8.80 9.52
C GLN A 142 6.49 -9.56 10.40
N VAL A 143 6.55 -9.39 11.72
CA VAL A 143 5.72 -10.12 12.68
C VAL A 143 4.46 -9.33 13.04
N ARG A 144 4.61 -8.01 13.24
CA ARG A 144 3.53 -7.16 13.78
C ARG A 144 2.72 -6.42 12.72
N GLY A 145 3.20 -6.35 11.47
CA GLY A 145 2.62 -5.53 10.40
C GLY A 145 2.82 -4.02 10.64
N PHE A 146 2.35 -3.17 9.74
CA PHE A 146 2.54 -1.70 9.78
C PHE A 146 1.28 -0.89 10.09
N ALA A 147 0.24 -1.53 10.63
CA ALA A 147 -0.97 -0.81 11.04
C ALA A 147 -0.64 0.27 12.08
N ALA A 148 -1.20 1.47 11.90
CA ALA A 148 -0.98 2.63 12.75
C ALA A 148 -1.25 2.34 14.24
N GLU A 149 -2.25 1.51 14.55
CA GLU A 149 -2.58 1.10 15.92
C GLU A 149 -1.49 0.23 16.55
N GLN A 150 -0.83 -0.63 15.77
CA GLN A 150 0.27 -1.47 16.26
C GLN A 150 1.53 -0.64 16.46
N LEU A 151 1.81 0.30 15.56
CA LEU A 151 2.88 1.27 15.74
C LEU A 151 2.63 2.14 16.97
N ALA A 152 1.40 2.61 17.21
CA ALA A 152 1.04 3.37 18.40
C ALA A 152 1.27 2.58 19.70
N ARG A 153 0.91 1.29 19.73
CA ARG A 153 1.16 0.40 20.88
C ARG A 153 2.65 0.22 21.13
N TRP A 154 3.43 -0.05 20.09
CA TRP A 154 4.88 -0.16 20.22
C TRP A 154 5.53 1.15 20.70
N VAL A 155 5.06 2.30 20.23
CA VAL A 155 5.51 3.61 20.72
C VAL A 155 5.17 3.78 22.20
N ALA A 156 3.96 3.40 22.62
CA ALA A 156 3.57 3.43 24.02
C ALA A 156 4.48 2.54 24.89
N ASP A 157 4.77 1.31 24.46
CA ASP A 157 5.67 0.39 25.17
C ASP A 157 7.10 0.94 25.35
N ARG A 158 7.55 1.82 24.44
CA ARG A 158 8.91 2.38 24.45
C ARG A 158 9.03 3.75 25.09
N THR A 159 7.97 4.55 25.02
CA THR A 159 8.01 5.97 25.41
C THR A 159 7.03 6.32 26.52
N ASP A 160 6.19 5.37 26.95
CA ASP A 160 5.12 5.55 27.95
C ASP A 160 4.07 6.59 27.53
N VAL A 161 3.95 6.85 26.22
CA VAL A 161 2.99 7.79 25.65
C VAL A 161 1.97 7.06 24.81
N HIS A 162 0.71 7.13 25.24
CA HIS A 162 -0.41 6.50 24.55
C HIS A 162 -0.99 7.42 23.46
N ILE A 163 -0.82 7.02 22.21
CA ILE A 163 -1.35 7.75 21.04
C ILE A 163 -2.65 7.06 20.60
N ARG A 164 -3.77 7.80 20.65
CA ARG A 164 -5.05 7.33 20.09
C ARG A 164 -5.07 7.61 18.60
N VAL A 165 -5.07 6.56 17.78
CA VAL A 165 -5.08 6.68 16.31
C VAL A 165 -6.47 7.05 15.82
N ILE A 166 -6.56 8.12 15.03
CA ILE A 166 -7.78 8.57 14.37
C ILE A 166 -7.54 8.46 12.86
N ARG A 167 -8.26 7.54 12.21
CA ARG A 167 -8.19 7.37 10.75
C ARG A 167 -9.04 8.45 10.07
N PRO A 168 -8.49 9.22 9.11
CA PRO A 168 -9.29 10.19 8.37
C PRO A 168 -10.40 9.47 7.60
N PRO A 169 -11.64 9.98 7.58
CA PRO A 169 -12.72 9.38 6.83
C PRO A 169 -12.38 9.37 5.34
N ASN A 170 -12.48 8.20 4.70
CA ASN A 170 -12.29 8.07 3.26
C ASN A 170 -13.50 8.63 2.52
N TYR A 171 -13.45 9.89 2.09
CA TYR A 171 -14.52 10.55 1.33
C TYR A 171 -14.67 10.03 -0.10
N ALA A 172 -13.65 9.35 -0.66
CA ALA A 172 -13.73 8.83 -2.02
C ALA A 172 -14.81 7.75 -2.15
N GLY A 173 -15.00 6.91 -1.13
CA GLY A 173 -16.03 5.87 -1.12
C GLY A 173 -17.46 6.44 -1.20
N PRO A 174 -17.87 7.30 -0.24
CA PRO A 174 -19.17 7.97 -0.28
C PRO A 174 -19.38 8.83 -1.52
N LEU A 175 -18.33 9.51 -2.03
CA LEU A 175 -18.42 10.30 -3.25
C LEU A 175 -18.68 9.42 -4.48
N MET A 176 -17.96 8.30 -4.61
CA MET A 176 -18.17 7.34 -5.70
C MET A 176 -19.56 6.70 -5.65
N LEU A 177 -20.03 6.37 -4.44
CA LEU A 177 -21.39 5.87 -4.24
C LEU A 177 -22.44 6.92 -4.61
N GLY A 178 -22.25 8.17 -4.20
CA GLY A 178 -23.13 9.28 -4.54
C GLY A 178 -23.19 9.52 -6.05
N LEU A 179 -22.05 9.47 -6.73
CA LEU A 179 -21.97 9.60 -8.19
C LEU A 179 -22.64 8.42 -8.91
N LEU A 180 -22.45 7.19 -8.43
CA LEU A 180 -23.14 6.01 -8.95
C LEU A 180 -24.67 6.17 -8.84
N LEU A 181 -25.15 6.57 -7.67
CA LEU A 181 -26.58 6.79 -7.43
C LEU A 181 -27.13 7.95 -8.28
N ALA A 182 -26.35 9.01 -8.49
CA ALA A 182 -26.74 10.12 -9.36
C ALA A 182 -26.81 9.69 -10.84
N VAL A 183 -25.88 8.85 -11.31
CA VAL A 183 -25.92 8.29 -12.68
C VAL A 183 -27.10 7.33 -12.85
N ILE A 184 -27.35 6.45 -11.89
CA ILE A 184 -28.50 5.54 -11.92
C ILE A 184 -29.81 6.34 -11.89
N GLY A 185 -29.93 7.31 -10.97
CA GLY A 185 -31.09 8.19 -10.86
C GLY A 185 -31.30 9.05 -12.11
N GLY A 186 -30.22 9.58 -12.69
CA GLY A 186 -30.25 10.32 -13.94
C GLY A 186 -30.68 9.47 -15.14
N LEU A 187 -30.17 8.23 -15.25
CA LEU A 187 -30.60 7.27 -16.26
C LEU A 187 -32.07 6.91 -16.11
N VAL A 188 -32.55 6.64 -14.89
CA VAL A 188 -33.97 6.34 -14.62
C VAL A 188 -34.86 7.54 -14.93
N TYR A 189 -34.44 8.76 -14.59
CA TYR A 189 -35.19 9.99 -14.88
C TYR A 189 -35.27 10.27 -16.38
N LEU A 190 -34.15 10.17 -17.11
CA LEU A 190 -34.10 10.40 -18.56
C LEU A 190 -34.76 9.28 -19.38
N ARG A 191 -34.80 8.04 -18.86
CA ARG A 191 -35.47 6.88 -19.47
C ARG A 191 -36.81 6.53 -18.83
N GLY A 192 -37.42 7.44 -18.08
CA GLY A 192 -38.68 7.19 -17.34
C GLY A 192 -39.85 6.70 -18.20
N SER A 193 -39.83 6.95 -19.51
CA SER A 193 -40.84 6.47 -20.48
C SER A 193 -40.48 5.17 -21.20
N ASN A 194 -39.22 4.71 -21.16
CA ASN A 194 -38.71 3.51 -21.85
C ASN A 194 -38.00 2.59 -20.84
N LEU A 195 -38.75 2.07 -19.86
CA LEU A 195 -38.25 1.13 -18.86
C LEU A 195 -38.12 -0.31 -19.41
N ASP A 196 -38.38 -0.54 -20.69
CA ASP A 196 -38.26 -1.84 -21.36
C ASP A 196 -36.86 -2.47 -21.17
N PHE A 197 -35.82 -1.64 -21.05
CA PHE A 197 -34.46 -2.10 -20.74
C PHE A 197 -34.36 -2.81 -19.38
N LEU A 198 -35.08 -2.32 -18.35
CA LEU A 198 -35.09 -2.94 -17.02
C LEU A 198 -35.92 -4.23 -16.99
N TYR A 199 -36.87 -4.41 -17.89
CA TYR A 199 -37.62 -5.67 -18.01
C TYR A 199 -36.93 -6.69 -18.92
N ASN A 200 -35.86 -6.30 -19.63
CA ASN A 200 -35.15 -7.18 -20.52
C ASN A 200 -34.32 -8.24 -19.76
N LYS A 201 -34.88 -9.45 -19.64
CA LYS A 201 -34.24 -10.60 -18.97
C LYS A 201 -32.88 -10.95 -19.59
N THR A 202 -32.70 -10.80 -20.90
CA THR A 202 -31.41 -11.12 -21.57
C THR A 202 -30.33 -10.10 -21.22
N GLY A 203 -30.70 -8.82 -21.07
CA GLY A 203 -29.80 -7.77 -20.60
C GLY A 203 -29.28 -8.05 -19.19
N TRP A 204 -30.16 -8.44 -18.26
CA TRP A 204 -29.77 -8.83 -16.90
C TRP A 204 -28.94 -10.10 -16.86
N ALA A 205 -29.28 -11.11 -17.68
CA ALA A 205 -28.49 -12.33 -17.78
C ALA A 205 -27.06 -12.03 -18.28
N PHE A 206 -26.92 -11.17 -19.28
CA PHE A 206 -25.61 -10.73 -19.77
C PHE A 206 -24.82 -9.93 -18.73
N ALA A 207 -25.47 -9.00 -18.03
CA ALA A 207 -24.83 -8.24 -16.96
C ALA A 207 -24.36 -9.14 -15.80
N ALA A 208 -25.19 -10.11 -15.39
CA ALA A 208 -24.84 -11.09 -14.37
C ALA A 208 -23.65 -11.97 -14.82
N LEU A 209 -23.64 -12.42 -16.07
CA LEU A 209 -22.55 -13.19 -16.64
C LEU A 209 -21.23 -12.38 -16.63
N CYS A 210 -21.26 -11.12 -17.09
CA CYS A 210 -20.11 -10.21 -17.05
C CYS A 210 -19.58 -10.03 -15.62
N PHE A 211 -20.46 -9.89 -14.63
CA PHE A 211 -20.07 -9.77 -13.22
C PHE A 211 -19.40 -11.04 -12.71
N VAL A 212 -19.96 -12.22 -12.97
CA VAL A 212 -19.38 -13.51 -12.58
C VAL A 212 -18.01 -13.72 -13.22
N LEU A 213 -17.88 -13.42 -14.52
CA LEU A 213 -16.61 -13.49 -15.24
C LEU A 213 -15.56 -12.54 -14.65
N ALA A 214 -15.93 -11.30 -14.34
CA ALA A 214 -15.05 -10.34 -13.69
C ALA A 214 -14.57 -10.85 -12.32
N MET A 215 -15.48 -11.35 -11.49
CA MET A 215 -15.14 -11.83 -10.14
C MET A 215 -14.29 -13.10 -10.16
N THR A 216 -14.56 -14.03 -11.07
CA THR A 216 -13.81 -15.29 -11.21
C THR A 216 -12.42 -15.11 -11.83
N SER A 217 -12.19 -14.03 -12.58
CA SER A 217 -10.87 -13.75 -13.19
C SER A 217 -9.80 -13.26 -12.20
N GLY A 218 -10.18 -12.87 -10.97
CA GLY A 218 -9.26 -12.36 -9.94
C GLY A 218 -9.28 -10.84 -9.73
N GLN A 219 -10.30 -10.14 -10.25
CA GLN A 219 -10.43 -8.68 -10.09
C GLN A 219 -10.44 -8.21 -8.63
N MET A 220 -11.07 -8.97 -7.74
CA MET A 220 -11.11 -8.64 -6.30
C MET A 220 -9.71 -8.72 -5.66
N TRP A 221 -8.90 -9.70 -6.07
CA TRP A 221 -7.53 -9.81 -5.58
C TRP A 221 -6.69 -8.61 -6.01
N ASN A 222 -6.82 -8.16 -7.27
CA ASN A 222 -6.16 -6.95 -7.76
C ASN A 222 -6.60 -5.70 -6.99
N HIS A 223 -7.90 -5.56 -6.72
CA HIS A 223 -8.43 -4.41 -6.00
C HIS A 223 -7.88 -4.32 -4.57
N ILE A 224 -7.72 -5.46 -3.88
CA ILE A 224 -7.21 -5.49 -2.51
C ILE A 224 -5.69 -5.26 -2.46
N ARG A 225 -4.92 -5.88 -3.36
CA ARG A 225 -3.45 -5.90 -3.29
C ARG A 225 -2.77 -4.81 -4.13
N GLY A 226 -3.44 -4.27 -5.14
CA GLY A 226 -2.91 -3.23 -6.03
C GLY A 226 -1.61 -3.61 -6.75
N PRO A 227 -1.52 -4.79 -7.42
CA PRO A 227 -0.32 -5.20 -8.14
C PRO A 227 -0.03 -4.29 -9.34
N PRO A 228 1.22 -4.23 -9.84
CA PRO A 228 1.53 -3.54 -11.08
C PRO A 228 0.85 -4.21 -12.29
N TYR A 229 0.65 -3.44 -13.37
CA TYR A 229 -0.06 -3.94 -14.56
C TYR A 229 0.72 -5.04 -15.31
N ALA A 230 2.03 -4.85 -15.46
CA ALA A 230 2.97 -5.80 -16.03
C ALA A 230 4.37 -5.53 -15.47
N HIS A 231 5.26 -6.52 -15.51
CA HIS A 231 6.65 -6.36 -15.06
C HIS A 231 7.60 -6.44 -16.25
N LYS A 232 8.53 -5.47 -16.35
CA LYS A 232 9.58 -5.49 -17.37
C LYS A 232 10.79 -6.20 -16.79
N ASN A 233 11.25 -7.26 -17.44
CA ASN A 233 12.45 -7.95 -16.99
C ASN A 233 13.68 -7.02 -17.18
N PRO A 234 14.41 -6.65 -16.11
CA PRO A 234 15.52 -5.71 -16.19
C PRO A 234 16.68 -6.17 -17.07
N HIS A 235 16.82 -7.49 -17.29
CA HIS A 235 17.94 -8.07 -18.03
C HIS A 235 17.63 -8.30 -19.51
N THR A 236 16.36 -8.54 -19.87
CA THR A 236 15.97 -8.85 -21.26
C THR A 236 15.11 -7.77 -21.91
N GLY A 237 14.65 -6.76 -21.16
CA GLY A 237 13.80 -5.69 -21.66
C GLY A 237 12.39 -6.12 -22.08
N GLN A 238 12.08 -7.42 -22.00
CA GLN A 238 10.77 -7.96 -22.38
C GLN A 238 9.73 -7.72 -21.27
N VAL A 239 8.52 -7.37 -21.69
CA VAL A 239 7.37 -7.14 -20.80
C VAL A 239 6.72 -8.49 -20.52
N ASN A 240 6.81 -8.96 -19.28
CA ASN A 240 6.10 -10.15 -18.84
C ASN A 240 4.71 -9.75 -18.37
N TYR A 241 3.70 -10.19 -19.12
CA TYR A 241 2.28 -10.02 -18.80
C TYR A 241 1.77 -11.06 -17.81
N ILE A 242 2.52 -12.16 -17.61
CA ILE A 242 2.19 -13.25 -16.69
C ILE A 242 3.25 -13.33 -15.58
N HIS A 243 2.80 -13.40 -14.33
CA HIS A 243 3.63 -13.55 -13.14
C HIS A 243 4.10 -15.00 -12.99
N GLY A 244 5.40 -15.21 -12.76
CA GLY A 244 6.00 -16.55 -12.69
C GLY A 244 5.73 -17.32 -11.40
N SER A 245 4.97 -16.76 -10.44
CA SER A 245 4.62 -17.42 -9.18
C SER A 245 3.11 -17.61 -9.05
N SER A 246 2.69 -18.67 -8.38
CA SER A 246 1.28 -18.97 -8.11
C SER A 246 0.65 -18.08 -7.02
N GLN A 247 1.48 -17.41 -6.22
CA GLN A 247 1.04 -16.58 -5.08
C GLN A 247 0.75 -15.11 -5.48
N ALA A 248 1.10 -14.71 -6.71
CA ALA A 248 0.92 -13.34 -7.18
C ALA A 248 0.36 -13.30 -8.60
N GLN A 249 -0.32 -12.19 -8.90
CA GLN A 249 -1.01 -11.96 -10.15
C GLN A 249 -0.76 -10.53 -10.64
N PHE A 250 -0.67 -10.34 -11.96
CA PHE A 250 -0.66 -9.00 -12.56
C PHE A 250 -2.06 -8.60 -13.02
N VAL A 251 -2.29 -7.29 -13.15
CA VAL A 251 -3.59 -6.79 -13.65
C VAL A 251 -3.85 -7.28 -15.08
N ALA A 252 -2.83 -7.30 -15.95
CA ALA A 252 -2.94 -7.80 -17.31
C ALA A 252 -3.41 -9.27 -17.38
N GLU A 253 -2.93 -10.14 -16.50
CA GLU A 253 -3.34 -11.55 -16.45
C GLU A 253 -4.83 -11.71 -16.22
N THR A 254 -5.41 -10.82 -15.43
CA THR A 254 -6.81 -10.86 -15.06
C THR A 254 -7.70 -10.61 -16.27
N HIS A 255 -7.28 -9.71 -17.16
CA HIS A 255 -7.97 -9.48 -18.44
C HIS A 255 -7.81 -10.66 -19.40
N ILE A 256 -6.65 -11.32 -19.40
CA ILE A 256 -6.40 -12.53 -20.20
C ILE A 256 -7.28 -13.69 -19.73
N VAL A 257 -7.32 -13.96 -18.42
CA VAL A 257 -8.16 -15.01 -17.83
C VAL A 257 -9.65 -14.70 -18.03
N LEU A 258 -10.04 -13.43 -17.93
CA LEU A 258 -11.40 -12.99 -18.23
C LEU A 258 -11.78 -13.34 -19.68
N LEU A 259 -10.91 -13.08 -20.64
CA LEU A 259 -11.13 -13.39 -22.05
C LEU A 259 -11.23 -14.91 -22.28
N PHE A 260 -10.37 -15.71 -21.64
CA PHE A 260 -10.43 -17.17 -21.78
C PHE A 260 -11.71 -17.77 -21.18
N ASN A 261 -12.09 -17.36 -19.97
CA ASN A 261 -13.35 -17.78 -19.37
C ASN A 261 -14.56 -17.30 -20.19
N GLY A 262 -14.50 -16.08 -20.75
CA GLY A 262 -15.49 -15.56 -21.67
C GLY A 262 -15.64 -16.42 -22.93
N GLY A 263 -14.52 -16.83 -23.53
CA GLY A 263 -14.50 -17.72 -24.70
C GLY A 263 -15.09 -19.11 -24.42
N VAL A 264 -14.75 -19.72 -23.28
CA VAL A 264 -15.30 -21.02 -22.86
C VAL A 264 -16.81 -20.91 -22.59
N THR A 265 -17.25 -19.89 -21.86
CA THR A 265 -18.68 -19.68 -21.57
C THR A 265 -19.49 -19.41 -22.84
N LEU A 266 -18.98 -18.61 -23.77
CA LEU A 266 -19.61 -18.40 -25.07
C LEU A 266 -19.73 -19.71 -25.86
N GLY A 267 -18.67 -20.52 -25.88
CA GLY A 267 -18.71 -21.84 -26.51
C GLY A 267 -19.79 -22.76 -25.91
N MET A 268 -19.93 -22.76 -24.57
CA MET A 268 -20.99 -23.52 -23.89
C MET A 268 -22.40 -23.00 -24.18
N VAL A 269 -22.59 -21.68 -24.26
CA VAL A 269 -23.89 -21.08 -24.62
C VAL A 269 -24.28 -21.47 -26.05
N LEU A 270 -23.34 -21.40 -27.00
CA LEU A 270 -23.59 -21.83 -28.39
C LEU A 270 -23.95 -23.31 -28.49
N LEU A 271 -23.34 -24.17 -27.68
CA LEU A 271 -23.71 -25.60 -27.63
C LEU A 271 -25.10 -25.82 -27.07
N HIS A 272 -25.46 -25.09 -26.01
CA HIS A 272 -26.78 -25.17 -25.41
C HIS A 272 -27.86 -24.67 -26.37
N GLU A 273 -27.63 -23.54 -27.05
CA GLU A 273 -28.55 -22.97 -28.03
C GLU A 273 -28.67 -23.87 -29.27
N ALA A 274 -27.56 -24.47 -29.74
CA ALA A 274 -27.62 -25.47 -30.80
C ALA A 274 -28.45 -26.70 -30.39
N ALA A 275 -28.38 -27.14 -29.13
CA ALA A 275 -29.14 -28.30 -28.65
C ALA A 275 -30.65 -28.03 -28.46
N THR A 276 -31.00 -26.81 -28.08
CA THR A 276 -32.38 -26.44 -27.69
C THR A 276 -33.18 -25.73 -28.77
N SER A 277 -32.52 -25.16 -29.79
CA SER A 277 -33.18 -24.41 -30.84
C SER A 277 -33.76 -25.29 -31.96
N GLU A 278 -34.96 -24.93 -32.43
CA GLU A 278 -35.61 -25.51 -33.61
C GLU A 278 -35.08 -24.90 -34.92
N MET A 279 -33.79 -24.60 -34.99
CA MET A 279 -33.16 -24.03 -36.19
C MET A 279 -32.91 -25.09 -37.26
N ASP A 280 -32.73 -24.63 -38.51
CA ASP A 280 -32.31 -25.47 -39.64
C ASP A 280 -31.12 -26.34 -39.27
N VAL A 281 -31.15 -27.60 -39.71
CA VAL A 281 -30.12 -28.63 -39.41
C VAL A 281 -28.72 -28.14 -39.77
N GLY A 282 -28.57 -27.37 -40.86
CA GLY A 282 -27.30 -26.79 -41.29
C GLY A 282 -26.75 -25.75 -40.29
N LYS A 283 -27.59 -24.82 -39.84
CA LYS A 283 -27.19 -23.78 -38.87
C LYS A 283 -26.85 -24.37 -37.52
N ARG A 284 -27.64 -25.34 -37.05
CA ARG A 284 -27.37 -26.07 -35.79
C ARG A 284 -26.03 -26.80 -35.81
N LYS A 285 -25.69 -27.47 -36.92
CA LYS A 285 -24.38 -28.15 -37.07
C LYS A 285 -23.22 -27.16 -36.99
N ILE A 286 -23.33 -26.00 -37.65
CA ILE A 286 -22.29 -24.97 -37.62
C ILE A 286 -22.10 -24.42 -36.21
N MET A 287 -23.18 -24.09 -35.50
CA MET A 287 -23.11 -23.60 -34.11
C MET A 287 -22.50 -24.63 -33.16
N CYS A 288 -22.83 -25.91 -33.31
CA CYS A 288 -22.26 -26.98 -32.50
C CYS A 288 -20.75 -27.15 -32.75
N ILE A 289 -20.31 -27.17 -34.01
CA ILE A 289 -18.89 -27.27 -34.37
C ILE A 289 -18.12 -26.05 -33.84
N ALA A 290 -18.67 -24.84 -34.03
CA ALA A 290 -18.08 -23.61 -33.52
C ALA A 290 -18.00 -23.60 -31.99
N GLY A 291 -19.05 -24.05 -31.29
CA GLY A 291 -19.10 -24.15 -29.84
C GLY A 291 -18.05 -25.12 -29.29
N ILE A 292 -17.93 -26.33 -29.85
CA ILE A 292 -16.88 -27.29 -29.47
C ILE A 292 -15.49 -26.70 -29.72
N GLY A 293 -15.27 -26.08 -30.88
CA GLY A 293 -14.00 -25.47 -31.24
C GLY A 293 -13.58 -24.37 -30.25
N LEU A 294 -14.51 -23.49 -29.86
CA LEU A 294 -14.26 -22.45 -28.87
C LEU A 294 -13.92 -23.02 -27.49
N VAL A 295 -14.68 -24.00 -27.00
CA VAL A 295 -14.42 -24.63 -25.71
C VAL A 295 -13.05 -25.28 -25.70
N VAL A 296 -12.73 -26.10 -26.70
CA VAL A 296 -11.43 -26.82 -26.76
C VAL A 296 -10.27 -25.83 -26.84
N LEU A 297 -10.35 -24.81 -27.68
CA LEU A 297 -9.26 -23.85 -27.89
C LEU A 297 -9.01 -23.01 -26.62
N PHE A 298 -10.04 -22.36 -26.07
CA PHE A 298 -9.87 -21.49 -24.92
C PHE A 298 -9.56 -22.24 -23.63
N PHE A 299 -10.12 -23.44 -23.46
CA PHE A 299 -9.79 -24.29 -22.32
C PHE A 299 -8.33 -24.77 -22.38
N SER A 300 -7.83 -25.12 -23.57
CA SER A 300 -6.42 -25.49 -23.77
C SER A 300 -5.48 -24.33 -23.47
N TRP A 301 -5.82 -23.10 -23.89
CA TRP A 301 -5.04 -21.91 -23.55
C TRP A 301 -5.04 -21.59 -22.05
N LEU A 302 -6.18 -21.75 -21.38
CA LEU A 302 -6.30 -21.56 -19.94
C LEU A 302 -5.41 -22.55 -19.17
N LEU A 303 -5.42 -23.83 -19.57
CA LEU A 303 -4.55 -24.85 -18.98
C LEU A 303 -3.07 -24.58 -19.24
N SER A 304 -2.70 -24.09 -20.42
CA SER A 304 -1.32 -23.71 -20.76
C SER A 304 -0.79 -22.63 -19.82
N VAL A 305 -1.57 -21.56 -19.59
CA VAL A 305 -1.21 -20.50 -18.63
C VAL A 305 -1.17 -21.03 -17.20
N PHE A 306 -2.14 -21.86 -16.81
CA PHE A 306 -2.16 -22.47 -15.48
C PHE A 306 -0.88 -23.29 -15.21
N ARG A 307 -0.45 -24.10 -16.17
CA ARG A 307 0.78 -24.89 -16.07
C ARG A 307 2.04 -24.03 -16.01
N SER A 308 2.07 -22.92 -16.75
CA SER A 308 3.18 -21.96 -16.65
C SER A 308 3.34 -21.39 -15.24
N LYS A 309 2.25 -21.24 -14.49
CA LYS A 309 2.28 -20.80 -13.08
C LYS A 309 2.49 -21.94 -12.09
N TYR A 310 1.97 -23.13 -12.40
CA TYR A 310 2.01 -24.30 -11.53
C TYR A 310 2.87 -25.41 -12.14
N HIS A 311 4.17 -25.35 -11.88
CA HIS A 311 5.16 -26.27 -12.46
C HIS A 311 4.96 -27.75 -12.08
N GLY A 312 4.15 -28.04 -11.06
CA GLY A 312 3.83 -29.41 -10.63
C GLY A 312 2.68 -30.08 -11.39
N TYR A 313 2.10 -29.45 -12.42
CA TYR A 313 0.95 -30.03 -13.15
C TYR A 313 1.38 -31.19 -14.07
N PRO A 314 0.86 -32.42 -13.89
CA PRO A 314 1.42 -33.62 -14.52
C PRO A 314 0.93 -33.93 -15.94
N TYR A 315 -0.20 -33.38 -16.39
CA TYR A 315 -0.80 -33.72 -17.69
C TYR A 315 -0.28 -32.83 -18.83
N ARG A 316 0.00 -33.44 -19.99
CA ARG A 316 0.34 -32.78 -21.26
C ARG A 316 -0.75 -33.15 -22.29
N TYR A 317 -1.34 -32.15 -22.94
CA TYR A 317 -2.24 -32.31 -24.08
C TYR A 317 -1.68 -31.51 -25.25
#